data_AF-A0A2S6R8Y2-F1
#
_entry.id   AF-A0A2S6R8Y2-F1
#
_cell.length_a   1.000
_cell.length_b   1.000
_cell.length_c   1.000
_cell.angle_alpha   90.00
_cell.angle_beta   90.00
_cell.angle_gamma   90.00
#
_symmetry.space_group_name_H-M   'P 1'
#
loop_
_entity.id
_entity.type
_entity.pdbx_description
1 polymer ?
#
loop_
_entity_poly.entity_id
_entity_poly.type
_entity_poly.pdbx_seq_one_letter_code
_entity_poly.pdbx_strand_id
1 'polypeptide(L)'
;MDRVSFGFDSAHAAFQRQMDKLLADVKIGLPEKLYETAYALACDVAVADGKLSQEELRLLQMLRNTLELDHLHSAAIERGARARHARL
;
A
#
# COMPACT_ATOMS: atom_id res chain seq x y z
N MET A 1 20.38 14.21 22.88
CA MET A 1 19.27 13.31 22.49
C MET A 1 18.05 13.84 23.21
N ASP A 2 17.22 14.57 22.49
CA ASP A 2 16.35 15.58 23.11
C ASP A 2 14.89 15.12 23.05
N ARG A 3 14.08 15.52 24.04
CA ARG A 3 12.69 15.07 24.25
C ARG A 3 11.77 15.24 23.03
N VAL A 4 12.11 16.16 22.13
CA VAL A 4 11.38 16.42 20.87
C VAL A 4 11.58 15.28 19.86
N SER A 5 12.80 14.72 19.74
CA SER A 5 13.08 13.60 18.83
C SER A 5 12.36 12.33 19.30
N PHE A 6 12.38 12.06 20.61
CA PHE A 6 11.68 10.90 21.20
C PHE A 6 10.16 10.95 21.02
N GLY A 7 9.56 12.15 21.08
CA GLY A 7 8.13 12.35 20.85
C GLY A 7 7.70 12.08 19.40
N PHE A 8 8.53 12.48 18.43
CA PHE A 8 8.27 12.24 17.00
C PHE A 8 8.39 10.75 16.64
N ASP A 9 9.43 10.08 17.13
CA ASP A 9 9.66 8.65 16.87
C ASP A 9 8.52 7.77 17.42
N SER A 10 7.99 8.12 18.59
CA SER A 10 6.86 7.42 19.20
C SER A 10 5.55 7.56 18.40
N ALA A 11 5.27 8.77 17.89
CA ALA A 11 4.09 9.04 17.07
C ALA A 11 4.15 8.30 15.73
N HIS A 12 5.31 8.31 15.06
CA HIS A 12 5.51 7.55 13.82
C HIS A 12 5.33 6.05 14.04
N ALA A 13 5.90 5.52 15.13
CA ALA A 13 5.74 4.11 15.49
C ALA A 13 4.28 3.74 15.82
N ALA A 14 3.53 4.65 16.48
CA ALA A 14 2.10 4.44 16.76
C ALA A 14 1.27 4.40 15.47
N PHE A 15 1.52 5.32 14.54
CA PHE A 15 0.88 5.33 13.24
C PHE A 15 1.18 4.04 12.46
N GLN A 16 2.44 3.63 12.40
CA GLN A 16 2.84 2.39 11.72
C GLN A 16 2.11 1.17 12.28
N ARG A 17 2.04 1.02 13.61
CA ARG A 17 1.30 -0.09 14.24
C ARG A 17 -0.19 -0.09 13.89
N GLN A 18 -0.80 1.09 13.83
CA GLN A 18 -2.22 1.21 13.44
C GLN A 18 -2.44 0.82 11.99
N MET A 19 -1.52 1.19 11.09
CA MET A 19 -1.54 0.77 9.69
C MET A 19 -1.36 -0.74 9.54
N ASP A 20 -0.40 -1.33 10.25
CA ASP A 20 -0.18 -2.78 10.21
C ASP A 20 -1.43 -3.54 10.69
N LYS A 21 -2.08 -3.07 11.76
CA LYS A 21 -3.35 -3.63 12.24
C LYS A 21 -4.46 -3.51 11.19
N LEU A 22 -4.60 -2.34 10.58
CA LEU A 22 -5.62 -2.11 9.55
C LEU A 22 -5.44 -3.07 8.37
N LEU A 23 -4.22 -3.25 7.89
CA LEU A 23 -3.94 -4.17 6.78
C LEU A 23 -4.16 -5.63 7.18
N ALA A 24 -3.86 -6.01 8.41
CA ALA A 24 -4.19 -7.33 8.94
C ALA A 24 -5.71 -7.56 8.98
N ASP A 25 -6.49 -6.57 9.42
CA ASP A 25 -7.94 -6.63 9.42
C ASP A 25 -8.50 -6.78 7.99
N VAL A 26 -7.91 -6.09 7.00
CA VAL A 26 -8.24 -6.25 5.57
C VAL A 26 -7.96 -7.68 5.09
N LYS A 27 -6.79 -8.24 5.41
CA LYS A 27 -6.43 -9.62 5.04
C LYS A 27 -7.42 -10.63 5.59
N ILE A 28 -7.81 -10.49 6.86
CA ILE A 28 -8.79 -11.37 7.53
C ILE A 28 -10.18 -11.23 6.90
N GLY A 29 -10.57 -10.01 6.51
CA GLY A 29 -11.89 -9.73 5.94
C GLY A 29 -12.05 -10.09 4.46
N LEU A 30 -10.96 -10.39 3.74
CA LEU A 30 -10.97 -10.58 2.30
C LEU A 30 -10.66 -12.05 1.94
N PRO A 31 -11.48 -12.72 1.10
CA PRO A 31 -11.12 -14.02 0.56
C PRO A 31 -9.83 -13.94 -0.28
N GLU A 32 -8.92 -14.92 -0.12
CA GLU A 32 -7.61 -14.96 -0.79
C GLU A 32 -7.70 -14.79 -2.32
N LYS A 33 -8.72 -15.38 -2.96
CA LYS A 33 -8.99 -15.22 -4.42
C LYS A 33 -9.21 -13.78 -4.88
N LEU A 34 -9.41 -12.83 -3.96
CA LEU A 34 -9.61 -11.41 -4.24
C LEU A 34 -8.40 -10.54 -3.89
N TYR A 35 -7.30 -11.10 -3.40
CA TYR A 35 -6.12 -10.32 -3.00
C TYR A 35 -5.55 -9.50 -4.17
N GLU A 36 -5.38 -10.13 -5.33
CA GLU A 36 -4.93 -9.44 -6.55
C GLU A 36 -5.93 -8.37 -7.01
N THR A 37 -7.23 -8.61 -6.82
CA THR A 37 -8.28 -7.64 -7.16
C THR A 37 -8.23 -6.42 -6.25
N ALA A 38 -8.09 -6.62 -4.94
CA ALA A 38 -7.97 -5.54 -3.97
C ALA A 38 -6.68 -4.73 -4.21
N TYR A 39 -5.59 -5.40 -4.54
CA TYR A 39 -4.33 -4.74 -4.86
C TYR A 39 -4.42 -3.93 -6.17
N ALA A 40 -5.04 -4.49 -7.21
CA ALA A 40 -5.26 -3.76 -8.46
C ALA A 40 -6.12 -2.50 -8.26
N LEU A 41 -7.17 -2.58 -7.45
CA LEU A 41 -7.98 -1.42 -7.09
C LEU A 41 -7.17 -0.36 -6.33
N ALA A 42 -6.34 -0.78 -5.37
CA ALA A 42 -5.47 0.13 -4.63
C ALA A 42 -4.45 0.82 -5.57
N CYS A 43 -3.88 0.10 -6.54
CA CYS A 43 -3.02 0.69 -7.57
C CYS A 43 -3.76 1.76 -8.38
N ASP A 44 -4.97 1.48 -8.88
CA ASP A 44 -5.75 2.44 -9.68
C ASP A 44 -6.11 3.70 -8.88
N VAL A 45 -6.41 3.57 -7.59
CA VAL A 45 -6.64 4.73 -6.68
C VAL A 45 -5.36 5.54 -6.52
N ALA A 46 -4.22 4.88 -6.29
CA ALA A 46 -2.94 5.54 -6.02
C ALA A 46 -2.38 6.29 -7.24
N VAL A 47 -2.80 5.96 -8.47
CA VAL A 47 -2.36 6.66 -9.69
C VAL A 47 -3.45 7.58 -10.27
N ALA A 48 -4.56 7.77 -9.57
CA ALA A 48 -5.75 8.46 -10.09
C ALA A 48 -5.48 9.93 -10.45
N ASP A 49 -4.63 10.62 -9.71
CA ASP A 49 -4.28 12.03 -9.96
C ASP A 49 -3.05 12.21 -10.87
N GLY A 50 -2.50 11.10 -11.40
CA GLY A 50 -1.33 11.09 -12.27
C GLY A 50 0.00 11.31 -11.56
N LYS A 51 0.01 11.35 -10.22
CA LYS A 51 1.23 11.35 -9.40
C LYS A 51 1.18 10.14 -8.48
N LEU A 52 2.36 9.72 -8.02
CA LEU A 52 2.47 8.65 -7.05
C LEU A 52 3.49 9.10 -6.00
N SER A 53 2.99 9.43 -4.82
CA SER A 53 3.77 9.91 -3.70
C SER A 53 4.58 8.77 -3.04
N GLN A 54 5.57 9.13 -2.23
CA GLN A 54 6.34 8.13 -1.48
C GLN A 54 5.46 7.44 -0.43
N GLU A 55 4.51 8.16 0.14
CA GLU A 55 3.52 7.66 1.07
C GLU A 55 2.61 6.60 0.41
N GLU A 56 2.12 6.86 -0.81
CA GLU A 56 1.31 5.89 -1.57
C GLU A 56 2.13 4.67 -1.98
N LEU A 57 3.38 4.85 -2.43
CA LEU A 57 4.30 3.75 -2.71
C LEU A 57 4.52 2.87 -1.47
N ARG A 58 4.74 3.48 -0.30
CA ARG A 58 4.91 2.74 0.96
C ARG A 58 3.64 1.99 1.34
N LEU A 59 2.46 2.61 1.17
CA LEU A 59 1.18 1.96 1.43
C LEU A 59 0.96 0.75 0.50
N LEU A 60 1.19 0.89 -0.80
CA LEU A 60 1.09 -0.20 -1.76
C LEU A 60 2.08 -1.32 -1.44
N GLN A 61 3.30 -0.98 -1.03
CA GLN A 61 4.31 -1.95 -0.63
C GLN A 61 3.87 -2.72 0.63
N MET A 62 3.30 -2.03 1.62
CA MET A 62 2.76 -2.68 2.82
C MET A 62 1.60 -3.61 2.47
N LEU A 63 0.63 -3.13 1.68
CA LEU A 63 -0.53 -3.92 1.25
C LEU A 63 -0.11 -5.17 0.47
N ARG A 64 0.83 -5.05 -0.48
CA ARG A 64 1.37 -6.18 -1.25
C ARG A 64 1.96 -7.25 -0.33
N ASN A 65 2.75 -6.82 0.65
CA ASN A 65 3.39 -7.73 1.60
C ASN A 65 2.36 -8.40 2.51
N THR A 66 1.37 -7.64 3.00
CA THR A 66 0.32 -8.20 3.86
C THR A 66 -0.52 -9.23 3.11
N LEU A 67 -0.87 -8.95 1.86
CA LEU A 67 -1.63 -9.87 1.00
C LEU A 67 -0.77 -10.98 0.38
N GLU A 68 0.54 -11.03 0.67
CA GLU A 68 1.47 -12.08 0.22
C GLU A 68 1.48 -12.30 -1.30
N LEU A 69 1.34 -11.22 -2.06
CA LEU A 69 1.31 -11.32 -3.53
C LEU A 69 2.70 -11.64 -4.11
N ASP A 70 2.72 -12.54 -5.09
CA ASP A 70 3.92 -12.84 -5.86
C ASP A 70 4.46 -11.59 -6.58
N HIS A 71 5.78 -11.53 -6.74
CA HIS A 71 6.45 -10.39 -7.34
C HIS A 71 6.06 -10.18 -8.80
N LEU A 72 5.87 -11.25 -9.58
CA LEU A 72 5.47 -11.14 -10.98
C LEU A 72 4.02 -10.68 -11.13
N HIS A 73 3.12 -11.19 -10.27
CA HIS A 73 1.71 -10.81 -10.29
C HIS A 73 1.53 -9.33 -9.93
N SER A 74 2.17 -8.89 -8.84
CA SER A 74 2.16 -7.48 -8.44
C SER A 74 2.76 -6.56 -9.51
N ALA A 75 3.91 -6.92 -10.09
CA ALA A 75 4.52 -6.15 -11.16
C ALA A 75 3.61 -6.04 -12.40
N ALA A 76 2.90 -7.11 -12.76
CA ALA A 76 1.94 -7.10 -13.86
C ALA A 76 0.75 -6.16 -13.58
N ILE A 77 0.22 -6.17 -12.35
CA ILE A 77 -0.86 -5.29 -11.91
C ILE A 77 -0.43 -3.82 -11.94
N GLU A 78 0.72 -3.50 -11.33
CA GLU A 78 1.29 -2.15 -11.32
C GLU A 78 1.52 -1.63 -12.74
N ARG A 79 2.05 -2.48 -13.63
CA ARG A 79 2.25 -2.15 -15.04
C ARG A 79 0.93 -1.86 -15.76
N GLY A 80 -0.12 -2.63 -15.46
CA GLY A 80 -1.46 -2.47 -16.00
C GLY A 80 -2.14 -1.18 -15.54
N ALA A 81 -2.06 -0.86 -14.25
CA ALA A 81 -2.56 0.41 -13.69
C ALA A 81 -1.86 1.60 -14.36
N ARG A 82 -0.53 1.57 -14.44
CA ARG A 82 0.24 2.61 -15.15
C ARG A 82 -0.18 2.77 -16.61
N ALA A 83 -0.49 1.68 -17.31
CA ALA A 83 -0.95 1.73 -18.70
C ALA A 83 -2.31 2.42 -18.83
N ARG A 84 -3.26 2.13 -17.93
CA ARG A 84 -4.60 2.76 -17.93
C ARG A 84 -4.56 4.25 -17.64
N HIS A 85 -3.61 4.69 -16.82
CA HIS A 85 -3.45 6.10 -16.43
C HIS A 85 -2.43 6.85 -17.31
N ALA A 86 -1.91 6.23 -18.37
CA ALA A 86 -1.03 6.91 -19.32
C ALA A 86 -1.81 8.00 -20.08
N ARG A 87 -1.33 9.24 -19.98
CA ARG A 87 -1.88 10.39 -20.71
C ARG A 87 -0.95 10.77 -21.87
N LEU A 88 -1.55 11.21 -22.99
CA LEU A 88 -0.85 11.78 -24.15
C LEU A 88 -0.36 13.21 -23.87
#